data_AF-A0A943R6P7-F1
#
_entry.id   AF-A0A943R6P7-F1
#
_cell.length_a   1.000
_cell.length_b   1.000
_cell.length_c   1.000
_cell.angle_alpha   90.00
_cell.angle_beta   90.00
_cell.angle_gamma   90.00
#
_symmetry.space_group_name_H-M   'P 1'
#
loop_
_entity.id
_entity.type
_entity.pdbx_description
1 polymer ?
#
loop_
_entity_poly.entity_id
_entity_poly.type
_entity_poly.pdbx_seq_one_letter_code
_entity_poly.pdbx_strand_id
1 'polypeptide(L)'
;MAVGERIQFFRKLRGMTQKYLGTRVGFPEKSADVRLAQYEAGTRTPKADMTAALANILDVSPLALSVPDIDSYLGLMHTLFTLEDRYGLTVKEVDGAPCLCVDPSKGRDAEELYRSLCAWREQAAKLEAGEISREEYDRWRYRYPEYDTTRIWAKVIPQGLSDMLTEELKKGK
;
A
#
# COMPACT_ATOMS: atom_id res chain seq x y z
N MET A 1 1.33 1.49 -13.78
CA MET A 1 0.95 2.90 -13.51
C MET A 1 2.17 3.61 -13.00
N ALA A 2 2.76 4.43 -13.85
CA ALA A 2 3.98 5.14 -13.58
C ALA A 2 3.77 6.21 -12.49
N VAL A 3 4.85 6.67 -11.87
CA VAL A 3 4.84 7.69 -10.81
C VAL A 3 4.04 8.95 -11.22
N GLY A 4 4.17 9.40 -12.48
CA GLY A 4 3.44 10.56 -13.00
C GLY A 4 1.93 10.39 -12.98
N GLU A 5 1.45 9.24 -13.42
CA GLU A 5 0.02 8.89 -13.39
C GLU A 5 -0.51 8.81 -11.95
N ARG A 6 0.31 8.29 -11.01
CA ARG A 6 -0.03 8.27 -9.58
C ARG A 6 -0.16 9.67 -8.99
N ILE A 7 0.76 10.59 -9.31
CA ILE A 7 0.68 12.00 -8.91
C ILE A 7 -0.62 12.61 -9.45
N GLN A 8 -0.91 12.40 -10.73
CA GLN A 8 -2.13 12.92 -11.35
C GLN A 8 -3.39 12.35 -10.67
N PHE A 9 -3.41 11.04 -10.41
CA PHE A 9 -4.51 10.36 -9.75
C PHE A 9 -4.80 10.98 -8.38
N PHE A 10 -3.80 11.09 -7.51
CA PHE A 10 -4.00 11.67 -6.18
C PHE A 10 -4.32 13.17 -6.23
N ARG A 11 -3.72 13.93 -7.15
CA ARG A 11 -4.07 15.34 -7.32
C ARG A 11 -5.56 15.51 -7.66
N LYS A 12 -6.05 14.73 -8.62
CA LYS A 12 -7.47 14.73 -9.02
C LYS A 12 -8.37 14.25 -7.87
N LEU A 13 -7.97 13.19 -7.17
CA LEU A 13 -8.67 12.66 -5.99
C LEU A 13 -8.86 13.75 -4.90
N ARG A 14 -7.86 14.62 -4.72
CA ARG A 14 -7.89 15.72 -3.75
C ARG A 14 -8.48 17.03 -4.32
N GLY A 15 -9.04 17.02 -5.53
CA GLY A 15 -9.63 18.20 -6.15
C GLY A 15 -8.66 19.35 -6.45
N MET A 16 -7.35 19.05 -6.56
CA MET A 16 -6.31 20.07 -6.72
C MET A 16 -6.06 20.40 -8.20
N THR A 17 -5.81 21.67 -8.53
CA THR A 17 -5.31 22.06 -9.86
C THR A 17 -3.80 21.84 -9.95
N GLN A 18 -3.27 21.75 -11.17
CA GLN A 18 -1.82 21.59 -11.35
C GLN A 18 -1.05 22.79 -10.78
N LYS A 19 -1.53 24.01 -11.06
CA LYS A 19 -0.96 25.24 -10.51
C LYS A 19 -0.96 25.22 -8.97
N TYR A 20 -2.08 24.83 -8.35
CA TYR A 20 -2.20 24.79 -6.89
C TYR A 20 -1.20 23.81 -6.27
N LEU A 21 -1.17 22.56 -6.73
CA LEU A 21 -0.23 21.56 -6.20
C LEU A 21 1.23 22.00 -6.46
N GLY A 22 1.54 22.48 -7.67
CA GLY A 22 2.87 22.97 -8.05
C GLY A 22 3.37 24.11 -7.16
N THR A 23 2.51 25.08 -6.83
CA THR A 23 2.86 26.17 -5.90
C THR A 23 3.08 25.63 -4.48
N ARG A 24 2.27 24.66 -4.04
CA ARG A 24 2.40 24.05 -2.70
C ARG A 24 3.70 23.26 -2.52
N VAL A 25 4.22 22.60 -3.57
CA VAL A 25 5.56 21.98 -3.54
C VAL A 25 6.71 22.97 -3.74
N GLY A 26 6.43 24.27 -3.81
CA GLY A 26 7.45 25.32 -3.87
C GLY A 26 7.94 25.67 -5.28
N PHE A 27 7.17 25.36 -6.33
CA PHE A 27 7.50 25.88 -7.66
C PHE A 27 7.17 27.36 -7.79
N PRO A 28 7.96 28.15 -8.55
CA PRO A 28 7.62 29.52 -8.86
C PRO A 28 6.25 29.59 -9.53
N GLU A 29 5.38 30.49 -9.07
CA GLU A 29 3.97 30.54 -9.48
C GLU A 29 3.77 30.61 -11.00
N LYS A 30 4.67 31.32 -11.70
CA LYS A 30 4.66 31.47 -13.17
C LYS A 30 4.93 30.16 -13.93
N SER A 31 5.41 29.12 -13.26
CA SER A 31 5.84 27.85 -13.86
C SER A 31 5.29 26.62 -13.13
N ALA A 32 4.44 26.83 -12.12
CA ALA A 32 4.01 25.78 -11.20
C ALA A 32 3.18 24.70 -11.89
N ASP A 33 2.26 25.11 -12.76
CA ASP A 33 1.44 24.25 -13.61
C ASP A 33 2.27 23.47 -14.62
N VAL A 34 3.13 24.15 -15.39
CA VAL A 34 3.97 23.52 -16.43
C VAL A 34 4.91 22.47 -15.82
N ARG A 35 5.57 22.82 -14.71
CA ARG A 35 6.50 21.90 -14.04
C ARG A 35 5.77 20.70 -13.45
N LEU A 36 4.57 20.88 -12.92
CA LEU A 36 3.81 19.74 -12.41
C LEU A 36 3.25 18.87 -13.54
N ALA A 37 2.79 19.46 -14.64
CA ALA A 37 2.35 18.73 -15.83
C ALA A 37 3.47 17.84 -16.39
N GLN A 38 4.73 18.30 -16.36
CA GLN A 38 5.89 17.50 -16.75
C GLN A 38 6.06 16.24 -15.88
N TYR A 39 5.83 16.34 -14.57
CA TYR A 39 5.86 15.18 -13.68
C TYR A 39 4.70 14.24 -13.96
N GLU A 40 3.48 14.76 -14.14
CA GLU A 40 2.29 13.95 -14.42
C GLU A 40 2.38 13.20 -15.75
N ALA A 41 3.00 13.82 -16.77
CA ALA A 41 3.23 13.21 -18.07
C ALA A 41 4.43 12.23 -18.09
N GLY A 42 5.13 12.04 -16.96
CA GLY A 42 6.31 11.17 -16.89
C GLY A 42 7.56 11.68 -17.61
N THR A 43 7.51 12.87 -18.23
CA THR A 43 8.68 13.51 -18.88
C THR A 43 9.79 13.85 -17.90
N ARG A 44 9.46 13.89 -16.60
CA ARG A 44 10.41 14.05 -15.50
C ARG A 44 10.04 13.12 -14.36
N THR A 45 11.03 12.39 -13.84
CA THR A 45 10.86 11.59 -12.62
C THR A 45 11.22 12.44 -11.39
N PRO A 46 10.35 12.54 -10.37
CA PRO A 46 10.67 13.26 -9.15
C PRO A 46 11.79 12.54 -8.38
N LYS A 47 12.75 13.32 -7.87
CA LYS A 47 13.76 12.83 -6.92
C LYS A 47 13.11 12.57 -5.56
N ALA A 48 13.76 11.80 -4.69
CA ALA A 48 13.25 11.41 -3.37
C ALA A 48 12.64 12.58 -2.57
N ASP A 49 13.36 13.70 -2.43
CA ASP A 49 12.85 14.88 -1.70
C ASP A 49 11.59 15.47 -2.31
N MET A 50 11.51 15.50 -3.65
CA MET A 50 10.33 15.96 -4.38
C MET A 50 9.17 14.99 -4.22
N THR A 51 9.43 13.68 -4.28
CA THR A 51 8.43 12.63 -4.03
C THR A 51 7.88 12.76 -2.62
N ALA A 52 8.73 13.00 -1.62
CA ALA A 52 8.31 13.22 -0.23
C ALA A 52 7.45 14.49 -0.08
N ALA A 53 7.87 15.60 -0.71
CA ALA A 53 7.10 16.84 -0.68
C ALA A 53 5.71 16.69 -1.34
N LEU A 54 5.66 16.05 -2.52
CA LEU A 54 4.41 15.75 -3.21
C LEU A 54 3.50 14.86 -2.37
N ALA A 55 4.05 13.76 -1.82
CA ALA A 55 3.32 12.82 -0.99
C ALA A 55 2.72 13.50 0.25
N ASN A 56 3.49 14.37 0.90
CA ASN A 56 3.03 15.13 2.06
C ASN A 56 1.83 16.04 1.73
N ILE A 57 1.85 16.76 0.60
CA ILE A 57 0.74 17.64 0.21
C ILE A 57 -0.48 16.84 -0.27
N LEU A 58 -0.24 15.72 -0.95
CA LEU A 58 -1.29 14.79 -1.39
C LEU A 58 -1.86 13.96 -0.24
N ASP A 59 -1.28 14.08 0.96
CA ASP A 59 -1.65 13.36 2.16
C ASP A 59 -1.60 11.83 1.96
N VAL A 60 -0.49 11.35 1.40
CA VAL A 60 -0.19 9.93 1.15
C VAL A 60 1.24 9.59 1.57
N SER A 61 1.53 8.29 1.71
CA SER A 61 2.89 7.78 1.87
C SER A 61 3.70 8.01 0.59
N PRO A 62 5.00 8.35 0.66
CA PRO A 62 5.87 8.40 -0.52
C PRO A 62 5.87 7.09 -1.32
N LEU A 63 5.71 5.95 -0.65
CA LEU A 63 5.59 4.63 -1.29
C LEU A 63 4.34 4.52 -2.16
N ALA A 64 3.28 5.25 -1.82
CA ALA A 64 2.09 5.35 -2.64
C ALA A 64 2.34 6.18 -3.91
N LEU A 65 3.49 6.83 -4.11
CA LEU A 65 3.86 7.45 -5.38
C LEU A 65 4.94 6.64 -6.12
N SER A 66 5.84 5.96 -5.41
CA SER A 66 6.99 5.24 -5.98
C SER A 66 6.72 3.77 -6.32
N VAL A 67 5.49 3.42 -6.71
CA VAL A 67 5.15 2.04 -7.10
C VAL A 67 5.87 1.70 -8.41
N PRO A 68 6.46 0.50 -8.54
CA PRO A 68 7.06 0.04 -9.79
C PRO A 68 6.07 0.16 -10.95
N ASP A 69 6.59 0.47 -12.14
CA ASP A 69 5.71 0.52 -13.29
C ASP A 69 5.27 -0.90 -13.68
N ILE A 70 3.97 -1.04 -13.84
CA ILE A 70 3.24 -2.30 -14.11
C ILE A 70 2.18 -2.03 -15.18
N ASP A 71 2.55 -1.23 -16.18
CA ASP A 71 1.69 -0.69 -17.24
C ASP A 71 1.29 -1.73 -18.31
N SER A 72 1.97 -2.88 -18.37
CA SER A 72 1.60 -3.99 -19.26
C SER A 72 1.16 -5.22 -18.49
N TYR A 73 0.24 -6.00 -19.08
CA TYR A 73 -0.19 -7.29 -18.55
C TYR A 73 1.00 -8.25 -18.34
N LEU A 74 1.97 -8.25 -19.27
CA LEU A 74 3.19 -9.05 -19.13
C LEU A 74 4.06 -8.56 -17.97
N GLY A 75 4.24 -7.24 -17.82
CA GLY A 75 4.97 -6.67 -16.68
C GLY A 75 4.33 -7.00 -15.33
N LEU A 76 3.00 -6.97 -15.26
CA LEU A 76 2.25 -7.42 -14.10
C LEU A 76 2.53 -8.90 -13.79
N MET A 77 2.45 -9.79 -14.78
CA MET A 77 2.73 -11.22 -14.58
C MET A 77 4.17 -11.47 -14.12
N HIS A 78 5.17 -10.83 -14.74
CA HIS A 78 6.56 -10.94 -14.30
C HIS A 78 6.79 -10.40 -12.88
N THR A 79 6.01 -9.40 -12.46
CA THR A 79 6.00 -8.93 -11.07
C THR A 79 5.47 -10.03 -10.15
N LEU A 80 4.37 -10.69 -10.50
CA LEU A 80 3.82 -11.80 -9.71
C LEU A 80 4.81 -12.98 -9.61
N PHE A 81 5.50 -13.34 -10.70
CA PHE A 81 6.54 -14.37 -10.67
C PHE A 81 7.70 -14.00 -9.73
N THR A 82 8.14 -12.74 -9.77
CA THR A 82 9.17 -12.26 -8.83
C THR A 82 8.69 -12.31 -7.37
N LEU A 83 7.40 -12.08 -7.13
CA LEU A 83 6.82 -12.22 -5.80
C LEU A 83 6.72 -13.69 -5.34
N GLU A 84 6.52 -14.63 -6.27
CA GLU A 84 6.60 -16.07 -5.98
C GLU A 84 8.01 -16.47 -5.55
N ASP A 85 9.02 -16.07 -6.33
CA ASP A 85 10.43 -16.39 -6.07
C ASP A 85 10.93 -15.81 -4.74
N ARG A 86 10.51 -14.58 -4.39
CA ARG A 86 11.07 -13.85 -3.24
C ARG A 86 10.24 -13.89 -1.98
N TYR A 87 8.91 -13.85 -2.12
CA TYR A 87 7.99 -13.64 -1.00
C TYR A 87 7.02 -14.81 -0.82
N GLY A 88 7.23 -15.93 -1.52
CA GLY A 88 6.43 -17.14 -1.34
C GLY A 88 4.98 -17.00 -1.81
N LEU A 89 4.69 -16.05 -2.70
CA LEU A 89 3.42 -15.98 -3.42
C LEU A 89 3.24 -17.27 -4.25
N THR A 90 2.01 -17.76 -4.35
CA THR A 90 1.65 -18.96 -5.12
C THR A 90 0.25 -18.78 -5.67
N VAL A 91 -0.11 -19.55 -6.69
CA VAL A 91 -1.49 -19.67 -7.19
C VAL A 91 -2.06 -21.01 -6.72
N LYS A 92 -3.25 -20.99 -6.13
CA LYS A 92 -4.03 -22.18 -5.77
C LYS A 92 -5.42 -22.10 -6.37
N GLU A 93 -6.03 -23.23 -6.63
CA GLU A 93 -7.45 -23.28 -7.01
C GLU A 93 -8.32 -23.26 -5.74
N VAL A 94 -9.26 -22.32 -5.67
CA VAL A 94 -10.27 -22.22 -4.61
C VAL A 94 -11.62 -22.03 -5.31
N ASP A 95 -12.58 -22.91 -5.05
CA ASP A 95 -13.92 -22.90 -5.67
C ASP A 95 -13.90 -22.81 -7.22
N GLY A 96 -12.93 -23.49 -7.85
CA GLY A 96 -12.76 -23.52 -9.31
C GLY A 96 -12.13 -22.26 -9.91
N ALA A 97 -11.66 -21.32 -9.08
CA ALA A 97 -11.00 -20.09 -9.52
C ALA A 97 -9.55 -20.00 -9.01
N PRO A 98 -8.62 -19.45 -9.81
CA PRO A 98 -7.25 -19.20 -9.36
C PRO A 98 -7.24 -18.09 -8.30
N CYS A 99 -6.64 -18.39 -7.16
CA CYS A 99 -6.49 -17.49 -6.03
C CYS A 99 -5.00 -17.34 -5.66
N LEU A 100 -4.57 -16.11 -5.45
CA LEU A 100 -3.23 -15.82 -4.96
C LEU A 100 -3.15 -16.14 -3.47
N CYS A 101 -2.14 -16.91 -3.07
CA CYS A 101 -1.90 -17.33 -1.70
C CYS A 101 -0.43 -17.10 -1.34
N VAL A 102 -0.15 -16.75 -0.09
CA VAL A 102 1.22 -16.66 0.42
C VAL A 102 1.44 -17.77 1.43
N ASP A 103 2.53 -18.50 1.27
CA ASP A 103 2.94 -19.54 2.22
C ASP A 103 3.99 -18.97 3.19
N PRO A 104 3.62 -18.62 4.44
CA PRO A 104 4.55 -18.01 5.40
C PRO A 104 5.68 -18.96 5.81
N SER A 105 5.57 -20.27 5.56
CA SER A 105 6.63 -21.23 5.87
C SER A 105 7.83 -21.12 4.92
N LYS A 106 7.69 -20.44 3.77
CA LYS A 106 8.74 -20.26 2.77
C LYS A 106 9.84 -19.27 3.17
N GLY A 107 9.74 -18.65 4.34
CA GLY A 107 10.80 -17.83 4.92
C GLY A 107 10.29 -16.51 5.51
N ARG A 108 11.22 -15.73 6.07
CA ARG A 108 10.92 -14.48 6.78
C ARG A 108 10.18 -13.46 5.90
N ASP A 109 10.61 -13.30 4.66
CA ASP A 109 9.99 -12.34 3.73
C ASP A 109 8.55 -12.75 3.38
N ALA A 110 8.29 -14.06 3.25
CA ALA A 110 6.95 -14.60 3.04
C ALA A 110 6.06 -14.42 4.28
N GLU A 111 6.62 -14.64 5.47
CA GLU A 111 5.92 -14.40 6.74
C GLU A 111 5.51 -12.92 6.89
N GLU A 112 6.40 -11.98 6.55
CA GLU A 112 6.10 -10.55 6.62
C GLU A 112 5.07 -10.11 5.58
N LEU A 113 5.13 -10.65 4.35
CA LEU A 113 4.11 -10.43 3.34
C LEU A 113 2.75 -10.99 3.82
N TYR A 114 2.73 -12.19 4.38
CA TYR A 114 1.52 -12.80 4.91
C TYR A 114 0.86 -11.93 5.98
N ARG A 115 1.64 -11.41 6.95
CA ARG A 115 1.14 -10.48 7.97
C ARG A 115 0.56 -9.21 7.35
N SER A 116 1.24 -8.65 6.35
CA SER A 116 0.76 -7.45 5.64
C SER A 116 -0.57 -7.71 4.90
N LEU A 117 -0.74 -8.90 4.31
CA LEU A 117 -1.99 -9.32 3.68
C LEU A 117 -3.12 -9.55 4.70
N CYS A 118 -2.82 -10.08 5.89
CA CYS A 118 -3.79 -10.18 6.99
C CYS A 118 -4.30 -8.80 7.40
N ALA A 119 -3.40 -7.84 7.63
CA ALA A 119 -3.77 -6.46 7.96
C ALA A 119 -4.67 -5.83 6.89
N TRP A 120 -4.34 -6.06 5.61
CA TRP A 120 -5.17 -5.57 4.51
C TRP A 120 -6.55 -6.26 4.49
N ARG A 121 -6.61 -7.58 4.67
CA ARG A 121 -7.88 -8.34 4.73
C ARG A 121 -8.78 -7.82 5.85
N GLU A 122 -8.24 -7.55 7.03
CA GLU A 122 -9.01 -7.00 8.15
C GLU A 122 -9.66 -5.66 7.79
N GLN A 123 -8.90 -4.74 7.17
CA GLN A 123 -9.45 -3.45 6.74
C GLN A 123 -10.50 -3.61 5.63
N ALA A 124 -10.30 -4.55 4.71
CA ALA A 124 -11.28 -4.85 3.67
C ALA A 124 -12.58 -5.42 4.26
N ALA A 125 -12.49 -6.31 5.25
CA ALA A 125 -13.64 -6.87 5.95
C ALA A 125 -14.42 -5.80 6.73
N LYS A 126 -13.73 -4.85 7.38
CA LYS A 126 -14.39 -3.71 8.03
C LYS A 126 -15.15 -2.83 7.05
N LEU A 127 -14.59 -2.61 5.85
CA LEU A 127 -15.28 -1.88 4.79
C LEU A 127 -16.52 -2.64 4.31
N GLU A 128 -16.42 -3.96 4.12
CA GLU A 128 -17.53 -4.81 3.70
C GLU A 128 -18.66 -4.86 4.74
N ALA A 129 -18.31 -4.89 6.03
CA ALA A 129 -19.25 -4.82 7.14
C ALA A 129 -19.84 -3.41 7.36
N GLY A 130 -19.34 -2.39 6.67
CA GLY A 130 -19.76 -1.00 6.84
C GLY A 130 -19.27 -0.34 8.14
N GLU A 131 -18.28 -0.93 8.81
CA GLU A 131 -17.66 -0.37 10.02
C GLU A 131 -16.78 0.85 9.72
N ILE A 132 -16.24 0.92 8.50
CA ILE A 132 -15.45 2.06 8.01
C ILE A 132 -15.96 2.50 6.63
N SER A 133 -15.83 3.78 6.34
CA SER A 133 -16.17 4.33 5.02
C SER A 133 -15.12 3.97 3.97
N ARG A 134 -15.46 4.15 2.68
CA ARG A 134 -14.50 3.98 1.58
C ARG A 134 -13.32 4.94 1.71
N GLU A 135 -13.58 6.16 2.18
CA GLU A 135 -12.57 7.19 2.41
C GLU A 135 -11.61 6.79 3.53
N GLU A 136 -12.10 6.19 4.62
CA GLU A 136 -11.28 5.69 5.72
C GLU A 136 -10.38 4.52 5.28
N TYR A 137 -10.95 3.57 4.53
CA TYR A 137 -10.19 2.47 3.94
C TYR A 137 -9.12 2.96 2.96
N ASP A 138 -9.46 3.90 2.07
CA ASP A 138 -8.53 4.50 1.13
C ASP A 138 -7.43 5.29 1.86
N ARG A 139 -7.78 6.03 2.91
CA ARG A 139 -6.81 6.73 3.77
C ARG A 139 -5.83 5.75 4.40
N TRP A 140 -6.29 4.62 4.93
CA TRP A 140 -5.41 3.57 5.44
C TRP A 140 -4.46 3.04 4.35
N ARG A 141 -5.00 2.66 3.18
CA ARG A 141 -4.19 2.13 2.08
C ARG A 141 -3.14 3.11 1.57
N TYR A 142 -3.49 4.38 1.41
CA TYR A 142 -2.58 5.39 0.85
C TYR A 142 -1.55 5.90 1.85
N ARG A 143 -1.75 5.68 3.15
CA ARG A 143 -0.82 6.05 4.22
C ARG A 143 -0.11 4.84 4.83
N TYR A 144 -0.36 3.63 4.35
CA TYR A 144 0.35 2.42 4.81
C TYR A 144 1.88 2.61 4.74
N PRO A 145 2.64 2.19 5.78
CA PRO A 145 2.21 1.46 6.98
C PRO A 145 1.84 2.35 8.20
N GLU A 146 1.69 3.67 8.04
CA GLU A 146 1.53 4.62 9.16
C GLU A 146 0.32 4.30 10.06
N TYR A 147 -0.81 3.94 9.47
CA TYR A 147 -2.05 3.57 10.18
C TYR A 147 -2.21 2.07 10.39
N ASP A 148 -1.17 1.26 10.13
CA ASP A 148 -1.21 -0.18 10.38
C ASP A 148 -0.95 -0.49 11.85
N THR A 149 -2.01 -0.83 12.59
CA THR A 149 -1.96 -1.15 14.02
C THR A 149 -1.57 -2.61 14.28
N THR A 150 -1.55 -3.48 13.27
CA THR A 150 -1.18 -4.90 13.42
C THR A 150 0.30 -5.07 13.78
N ARG A 151 1.16 -4.18 13.27
CA ARG A 151 2.59 -4.10 13.63
C ARG A 151 2.83 -3.61 15.07
N ILE A 152 1.88 -2.86 15.64
CA ILE A 152 1.92 -2.44 17.04
C ILE A 152 1.51 -3.60 17.94
N TRP A 153 0.50 -4.37 17.53
CA TRP A 153 0.03 -5.57 18.24
C TRP A 153 1.06 -6.72 18.26
N ALA A 154 1.88 -6.88 17.23
CA ALA A 154 2.99 -7.84 17.26
C ALA A 154 4.01 -7.57 18.40
N LYS A 155 4.04 -6.35 18.96
CA LYS A 155 4.86 -5.99 20.14
C LYS A 155 4.12 -6.14 21.47
N VAL A 156 2.79 -6.17 21.46
CA VAL A 156 1.97 -6.25 22.68
C VAL A 156 0.96 -7.35 22.47
N ILE A 157 1.34 -8.58 22.81
CA ILE A 157 0.36 -9.66 22.98
C ILE A 157 -0.56 -9.20 24.12
N PRO A 158 -1.87 -9.01 23.90
CA PRO A 158 -2.77 -8.69 24.99
C PRO A 158 -2.77 -9.84 25.97
N GLN A 159 -2.62 -9.52 27.25
CA GLN A 159 -2.48 -10.50 28.32
C GLN A 159 -3.57 -11.59 28.25
N GLY A 160 -4.82 -11.23 27.91
CA GLY A 160 -5.93 -12.18 27.77
C GLY A 160 -5.76 -13.23 26.66
N LEU A 161 -5.09 -12.91 25.55
CA LEU A 161 -4.76 -13.88 24.48
C LEU A 161 -3.57 -14.77 24.86
N SER A 162 -2.59 -14.21 25.58
CA SER A 162 -1.50 -15.00 26.18
C SER A 162 -2.05 -16.00 27.19
N ASP A 163 -2.92 -15.54 28.08
CA ASP A 163 -3.51 -16.34 29.15
C ASP A 163 -4.37 -17.47 28.56
N MET A 164 -5.19 -17.19 27.54
CA MET A 164 -5.96 -18.21 26.81
C MET A 164 -5.07 -19.28 26.14
N LEU A 165 -3.97 -18.87 25.49
CA LEU A 165 -3.03 -19.81 24.85
C LEU A 165 -2.32 -20.68 25.90
N THR A 166 -1.94 -20.13 27.05
CA THR A 166 -1.37 -20.92 28.15
C THR A 166 -2.36 -21.87 28.80
N GLU A 167 -3.64 -21.50 28.90
CA GLU A 167 -4.67 -22.38 29.46
C GLU A 167 -5.05 -23.53 28.52
N GLU A 168 -5.08 -23.28 27.20
CA GLU A 168 -5.25 -24.34 26.20
C GLU A 168 -4.09 -25.34 26.21
N LEU A 169 -2.85 -24.88 26.38
CA LEU A 169 -1.67 -25.76 26.46
C LEU A 169 -1.60 -26.58 27.77
N LYS A 170 -2.23 -26.12 28.86
CA LYS A 170 -2.31 -26.87 30.12
C LYS A 170 -3.40 -27.95 30.11
N LYS A 171 -4.46 -27.78 29.29
CA LYS A 171 -5.54 -28.77 29.14
C LYS A 171 -5.14 -30.02 28.36
N GLY A 172 -4.01 -29.98 27.64
CA GLY A 172 -3.48 -31.11 26.88
C GLY A 172 -2.51 -32.03 27.63
N LYS A 173 -2.43 -31.96 28.96
CA LYS A 173 -1.65 -32.87 29.81
C LYS A 173 -2.54 -33.63 30.79
#